data_AF-A0A8H4UDU7-F1
#
_entry.id   AF-A0A8H4UDU7-F1
#
_cell.length_a   1.000
_cell.length_b   1.000
_cell.length_c   1.000
_cell.angle_alpha   90.00
_cell.angle_beta   90.00
_cell.angle_gamma   90.00
#
_symmetry.space_group_name_H-M   'P 1'
#
loop_
_entity.id
_entity.type
_entity.pdbx_description
1 polymer ?
#
loop_
_entity_poly.entity_id
_entity_poly.type
_entity_poly.pdbx_seq_one_letter_code
_entity_poly.pdbx_strand_id
1 'polypeptide(L)'
;MRIVNGEIVVDKDSLEIVQHADAARELGEGEDVVESRLNRKINQATYGKRTKAVSWDEELTDLFYRGLRMFGTDFESISKMFPGRNRRQIKLKFNNEERKDPERIKRTLLGPSEVFDIQTYSELTNTVYEDPEVIQRELDEDKKRIEEQHEREKRAQDELMHNPSGLANDKNVAPSIETTSIKKRRSISKSISA
;
A
#
# COMPACT_ATOMS: atom_id res chain seq x y z
N MET A 1 -4.89 -23.49 -30.09
CA MET A 1 -4.34 -24.35 -31.18
C MET A 1 -4.94 -25.73 -31.03
N ARG A 2 -5.32 -26.38 -32.13
CA ARG A 2 -5.85 -27.74 -32.13
C ARG A 2 -5.25 -28.55 -33.28
N ILE A 3 -5.08 -29.85 -33.07
CA ILE A 3 -4.56 -30.75 -34.09
C ILE A 3 -5.76 -31.36 -34.82
N VAL A 4 -5.89 -31.07 -36.11
CA VAL A 4 -6.91 -31.67 -36.97
C VAL A 4 -6.17 -32.43 -38.07
N ASN A 5 -6.40 -33.73 -38.17
CA ASN A 5 -5.77 -34.60 -39.17
C ASN A 5 -4.22 -34.57 -39.18
N GLY A 6 -3.58 -34.39 -38.02
CA GLY A 6 -2.12 -34.38 -37.91
C GLY A 6 -1.44 -33.04 -38.22
N GLU A 7 -2.19 -32.01 -38.61
CA GLU A 7 -1.69 -30.64 -38.79
C GLU A 7 -2.05 -29.75 -37.59
N ILE A 8 -1.11 -28.90 -37.17
CA ILE A 8 -1.33 -27.92 -36.10
C ILE A 8 -2.04 -26.71 -36.70
N VAL A 9 -3.32 -26.53 -36.34
CA VAL A 9 -4.14 -25.40 -36.81
C VAL A 9 -4.40 -24.44 -35.64
N VAL A 10 -4.24 -23.14 -35.90
CA VAL A 10 -4.55 -22.08 -34.93
C VAL A 10 -6.07 -22.02 -34.75
N ASP A 11 -6.49 -22.01 -33.48
CA ASP A 11 -7.91 -21.96 -33.13
C ASP A 11 -8.37 -20.51 -33.13
N LYS A 12 -9.37 -20.19 -33.96
CA LYS A 12 -9.83 -18.80 -34.17
C LYS A 12 -10.56 -18.27 -32.93
N ASP A 13 -11.23 -19.15 -32.20
CA ASP A 13 -11.97 -18.78 -31.00
C ASP A 13 -11.04 -18.45 -29.81
N SER A 14 -9.79 -18.94 -29.84
CA SER A 14 -8.76 -18.58 -28.85
C SER A 14 -7.94 -17.34 -29.25
N LEU A 15 -8.19 -16.77 -30.43
CA LEU A 15 -7.47 -15.58 -30.90
C LEU A 15 -7.99 -14.30 -30.22
N GLU A 16 -9.23 -14.33 -29.77
CA GLU A 16 -9.91 -13.19 -29.16
C GLU A 16 -10.17 -13.45 -27.67
N ILE A 17 -9.85 -12.47 -26.83
CA ILE A 17 -10.17 -12.50 -25.41
C ILE A 17 -11.49 -11.79 -25.21
N VAL A 18 -12.53 -12.52 -24.80
CA VAL A 18 -13.85 -11.95 -24.52
C VAL A 18 -13.88 -11.39 -23.10
N GLN A 19 -13.37 -10.16 -22.95
CA GLN A 19 -13.30 -9.47 -21.64
C GLN A 19 -14.67 -9.38 -20.94
N HIS A 20 -15.77 -9.32 -21.70
CA HIS A 20 -17.12 -9.27 -21.14
C HIS A 20 -17.57 -10.59 -20.50
N ALA A 21 -17.15 -11.73 -21.04
CA ALA A 21 -17.50 -13.05 -20.49
C ALA A 21 -16.75 -13.29 -19.17
N ASP A 22 -15.50 -12.83 -19.10
CA ASP A 22 -14.70 -12.92 -17.88
C ASP A 22 -15.19 -11.92 -16.82
N ALA A 23 -15.53 -10.70 -17.22
CA ALA A 23 -16.15 -9.72 -16.32
C ALA A 23 -17.50 -10.22 -15.76
N ALA A 24 -18.33 -10.89 -16.57
CA ALA A 24 -19.59 -11.48 -16.10
C ALA A 24 -19.38 -12.64 -15.12
N ARG A 25 -18.30 -13.43 -15.30
CA ARG A 25 -17.91 -14.47 -14.34
C ARG A 25 -17.34 -13.91 -13.05
N GLU A 26 -16.57 -12.82 -13.11
CA GLU A 26 -16.02 -12.12 -11.93
C GLU A 26 -17.09 -11.37 -11.13
N LEU A 27 -18.09 -10.81 -11.80
CA LEU A 27 -19.15 -10.02 -11.14
C LEU A 27 -20.01 -10.87 -10.19
N GLY A 28 -20.12 -12.19 -10.43
CA GLY A 28 -20.92 -13.10 -9.62
C GLY A 28 -22.43 -12.77 -9.62
N GLU A 29 -23.18 -13.34 -8.68
CA GLU A 29 -24.54 -12.89 -8.39
C GLU A 29 -24.48 -11.54 -7.64
N GLY A 30 -24.65 -10.44 -8.36
CA GLY A 30 -24.84 -9.13 -7.76
C GLY A 30 -26.15 -9.06 -6.96
N GLU A 31 -26.17 -8.27 -5.88
CA GLU A 31 -27.40 -8.01 -5.13
C GLU A 31 -28.26 -6.98 -5.88
N ASP A 32 -29.49 -7.36 -6.22
CA ASP A 32 -30.47 -6.46 -6.82
C ASP A 32 -31.00 -5.46 -5.76
N VAL A 33 -30.40 -4.27 -5.73
CA VAL A 33 -30.81 -3.19 -4.82
C VAL A 33 -31.75 -2.21 -5.52
N VAL A 34 -32.97 -2.05 -5.00
CA VAL A 34 -33.92 -1.04 -5.48
C VAL A 34 -33.48 0.36 -5.03
N GLU A 35 -33.04 1.18 -5.99
CA GLU A 35 -32.65 2.55 -5.72
C GLU A 35 -33.86 3.47 -5.52
N SER A 36 -33.88 4.20 -4.40
CA SER A 36 -34.87 5.24 -4.12
C SER A 36 -34.19 6.51 -3.63
N ARG A 37 -34.78 7.68 -3.91
CA ARG A 37 -34.32 8.98 -3.37
C ARG A 37 -34.25 9.00 -1.84
N LEU A 38 -35.03 8.14 -1.19
CA LEU A 38 -35.03 7.98 0.27
C LEU A 38 -33.84 7.14 0.77
N ASN A 39 -33.32 6.24 -0.07
CA ASN A 39 -32.27 5.29 0.29
C ASN A 39 -30.88 5.94 0.20
N ARG A 40 -30.69 6.92 -0.69
CA ARG A 40 -29.39 7.61 -0.90
C ARG A 40 -29.40 9.07 -0.44
N LYS A 41 -29.24 9.27 0.87
CA LYS A 41 -29.13 10.61 1.46
C LYS A 41 -27.67 11.10 1.43
N ILE A 42 -27.42 12.17 0.68
CA ILE A 42 -26.10 12.82 0.59
C ILE A 42 -26.14 14.21 1.23
N ASN A 43 -25.05 14.59 1.89
CA ASN A 43 -24.78 15.91 2.41
C ASN A 43 -23.35 16.34 2.06
N GLN A 44 -22.97 17.57 2.39
CA GLN A 44 -21.63 18.11 2.10
C GLN A 44 -20.47 17.26 2.70
N ALA A 45 -20.72 16.53 3.78
CA ALA A 45 -19.71 15.72 4.47
C ALA A 45 -19.65 14.26 4.01
N THR A 46 -20.58 13.80 3.16
CA THR A 46 -20.76 12.37 2.83
C THR A 46 -19.53 11.75 2.17
N TYR A 47 -18.87 12.51 1.29
CA TYR A 47 -17.63 12.08 0.62
C TYR A 47 -16.37 12.72 1.23
N GLY A 48 -16.49 13.24 2.45
CA GLY A 48 -15.39 13.90 3.16
C GLY A 48 -14.42 12.91 3.82
N LYS A 49 -13.25 13.42 4.21
CA LYS A 49 -12.20 12.64 4.91
C LYS A 49 -12.44 12.51 6.43
N ARG A 50 -13.66 12.78 6.91
CA ARG A 50 -13.95 12.78 8.35
C ARG A 50 -14.06 11.33 8.83
N THR A 51 -13.13 10.93 9.69
CA THR A 51 -13.25 9.68 10.43
C THR A 51 -14.16 9.87 11.64
N LYS A 52 -14.85 8.80 12.05
CA LYS A 52 -15.65 8.81 13.27
C LYS A 52 -14.75 9.15 14.47
N ALA A 53 -15.23 10.03 15.34
CA ALA A 53 -14.56 10.29 16.61
C ALA A 53 -14.75 9.06 17.51
N VAL A 54 -13.64 8.55 18.04
CA VAL A 54 -13.65 7.43 19.00
C VAL A 54 -13.40 8.03 20.38
N SER A 55 -14.21 7.67 21.37
CA SER A 55 -14.00 8.07 22.76
C SER A 55 -12.70 7.50 23.30
N TRP A 56 -12.15 8.15 24.33
CA TRP A 56 -10.99 7.67 25.06
C TRP A 56 -11.44 7.24 26.45
N ASP A 57 -11.38 5.94 26.69
CA ASP A 57 -11.60 5.39 28.02
C ASP A 57 -10.35 5.61 28.88
N GLU A 58 -10.50 5.46 30.19
CA GLU A 58 -9.40 5.67 31.14
C GLU A 58 -8.30 4.64 30.93
N GLU A 59 -8.66 3.36 30.76
CA GLU A 59 -7.73 2.26 30.45
C GLU A 59 -6.90 2.53 29.18
N LEU A 60 -7.56 3.04 28.14
CA LEU A 60 -6.90 3.39 26.87
C LEU A 60 -6.01 4.61 27.02
N THR A 61 -6.36 5.54 27.90
CA THR A 61 -5.55 6.70 28.22
C THR A 61 -4.30 6.29 28.99
N ASP A 62 -4.42 5.32 29.91
CA ASP A 62 -3.27 4.77 30.62
C ASP A 62 -2.35 3.96 29.71
N LEU A 63 -2.91 3.17 28.79
CA LEU A 63 -2.14 2.51 27.73
C LEU A 63 -1.41 3.53 26.84
N PHE A 64 -2.02 4.69 26.58
CA PHE A 64 -1.38 5.77 25.82
C PHE A 64 -0.18 6.34 26.57
N TYR A 65 -0.31 6.59 27.88
CA TYR A 65 0.83 7.04 28.70
C TYR A 65 1.92 5.97 28.85
N ARG A 66 1.56 4.69 28.87
CA ARG A 66 2.53 3.59 28.80
C ARG A 66 3.28 3.61 27.46
N GLY A 67 2.56 3.80 26.36
CA GLY A 67 3.15 4.00 25.03
C GLY A 67 4.15 5.15 24.97
N LEU A 68 3.82 6.29 25.60
CA LEU A 68 4.73 7.44 25.70
C LEU A 68 6.00 7.12 26.52
N ARG A 69 5.91 6.26 27.55
CA ARG A 69 7.08 5.83 28.33
C ARG A 69 7.99 4.86 27.58
N MET A 70 7.42 4.03 26.71
CA MET A 70 8.19 3.06 25.90
C MET A 70 8.83 3.72 24.67
N PHE A 71 8.05 4.46 23.88
CA PHE A 71 8.46 4.96 22.57
C PHE A 71 8.74 6.47 22.53
N GLY A 72 8.39 7.21 23.58
CA GLY A 72 8.45 8.66 23.56
C GLY A 72 7.37 9.27 22.66
N THR A 73 7.76 10.10 21.70
CA THR A 73 6.84 10.85 20.82
C THR A 73 6.63 10.21 19.45
N ASP A 74 7.05 8.96 19.26
CA ASP A 74 6.73 8.23 18.04
C ASP A 74 5.28 7.74 18.03
N PHE A 75 4.41 8.58 17.45
CA PHE A 75 2.99 8.31 17.33
C PHE A 75 2.65 7.17 16.36
N GLU A 76 3.54 6.79 15.44
CA GLU A 76 3.26 5.68 14.52
C GLU A 76 3.35 4.35 15.27
N SER A 77 4.43 4.13 16.02
CA SER A 77 4.60 2.95 16.87
C SER A 77 3.49 2.85 17.92
N ILE A 78 3.18 3.96 18.60
CA ILE A 78 2.08 3.98 19.57
C ILE A 78 0.74 3.64 18.90
N SER A 79 0.51 4.04 17.65
CA SER A 79 -0.77 3.77 16.96
C SER A 79 -1.04 2.28 16.75
N LYS A 80 -0.01 1.43 16.61
CA LYS A 80 -0.23 0.00 16.40
C LYS A 80 -0.75 -0.72 17.64
N MET A 81 -0.48 -0.19 18.83
CA MET A 81 -1.03 -0.72 20.09
C MET A 81 -2.54 -0.48 20.22
N PHE A 82 -3.14 0.36 19.36
CA PHE A 82 -4.55 0.69 19.40
C PHE A 82 -5.25 0.22 18.11
N PRO A 83 -5.88 -0.97 18.10
CA PRO A 83 -6.62 -1.42 16.94
C PRO A 83 -7.74 -0.42 16.61
N GLY A 84 -7.89 -0.09 15.33
CA GLY A 84 -8.89 0.87 14.84
C GLY A 84 -8.57 2.35 15.10
N ARG A 85 -7.43 2.69 15.74
CA ARG A 85 -6.95 4.07 15.85
C ARG A 85 -5.81 4.35 14.88
N ASN A 86 -5.73 5.60 14.43
CA ASN A 86 -4.71 6.07 13.50
C ASN A 86 -3.71 7.00 14.21
N ARG A 87 -2.46 7.07 13.73
CA ARG A 87 -1.42 8.02 14.18
C ARG A 87 -1.94 9.44 14.39
N ARG A 88 -2.82 9.93 13.50
CA ARG A 88 -3.43 11.27 13.64
C ARG A 88 -4.26 11.40 14.92
N GLN A 89 -5.00 10.36 15.31
CA GLN A 89 -5.79 10.35 16.54
C GLN A 89 -4.90 10.28 17.78
N ILE A 90 -3.80 9.52 17.74
CA ILE A 90 -2.81 9.48 18.82
C ILE A 90 -2.16 10.85 19.02
N LYS A 91 -1.74 11.52 17.93
CA LYS A 91 -1.23 12.90 18.00
C LYS A 91 -2.27 13.87 18.57
N LEU A 92 -3.53 13.74 18.17
CA LEU A 92 -4.59 14.59 18.69
C LEU A 92 -4.82 14.37 20.18
N LYS A 93 -4.73 13.11 20.65
CA LYS A 93 -4.79 12.76 22.07
C LYS A 93 -3.62 13.39 22.84
N PHE A 94 -2.39 13.29 22.32
CA PHE A 94 -1.23 13.98 22.91
C PHE A 94 -1.47 15.49 23.07
N ASN A 95 -1.90 16.17 22.00
CA ASN A 95 -2.19 17.61 22.04
C ASN A 95 -3.35 17.96 22.99
N ASN A 96 -4.27 17.04 23.24
CA ASN A 96 -5.38 17.25 24.18
C ASN A 96 -4.90 17.07 25.62
N GLU A 97 -4.13 16.02 25.89
CA GLU A 97 -3.56 15.76 27.22
C GLU A 97 -2.52 16.82 27.60
N GLU A 98 -1.72 17.33 26.67
CA GLU A 98 -0.79 18.44 26.92
C GLU A 98 -1.53 19.72 27.35
N ARG A 99 -2.72 19.97 26.80
CA ARG A 99 -3.57 21.10 27.21
C ARG A 99 -4.29 20.85 28.54
N LYS A 100 -4.67 19.60 28.79
CA LYS A 100 -5.45 19.21 29.98
C LYS A 100 -4.57 19.10 31.22
N ASP A 101 -3.41 18.45 31.09
CA ASP A 101 -2.43 18.22 32.15
C ASP A 101 -1.00 18.16 31.57
N PRO A 102 -0.33 19.31 31.41
CA PRO A 102 1.02 19.37 30.87
C PRO A 102 2.05 18.70 31.79
N GLU A 103 1.81 18.68 33.10
CA GLU A 103 2.74 18.09 34.07
C GLU A 103 2.74 16.56 33.97
N ARG A 104 1.58 15.93 33.73
CA ARG A 104 1.50 14.49 33.49
C ARG A 104 2.33 14.07 32.27
N ILE A 105 2.25 14.82 31.17
CA ILE A 105 3.05 14.57 29.95
C ILE A 105 4.54 14.73 30.24
N LYS A 106 4.94 15.84 30.88
CA LYS A 106 6.35 16.08 31.25
C LYS A 106 6.89 14.97 32.11
N ARG A 107 6.16 14.55 33.14
CA ARG A 107 6.56 13.45 34.04
C ARG A 107 6.71 12.14 33.29
N THR A 108 5.85 11.85 32.31
CA THR A 108 5.95 10.62 31.52
C THR A 108 7.13 10.63 30.57
N LEU A 109 7.50 11.79 30.01
CA LEU A 109 8.58 11.89 29.03
C LEU A 109 9.96 12.06 29.67
N LEU A 110 10.03 12.73 30.83
CA LEU A 110 11.26 12.92 31.62
C LEU A 110 11.50 11.77 32.61
N GLY A 111 10.49 10.93 32.83
CA GLY A 111 10.58 9.79 33.73
C GLY A 111 11.47 8.66 33.19
N PRO A 112 11.67 7.60 33.99
CA PRO A 112 12.35 6.41 33.51
C PRO A 112 11.58 5.80 32.33
N SER A 113 12.30 5.62 31.22
CA SER A 113 11.78 4.90 30.05
C SER A 113 11.54 3.44 30.42
N GLU A 114 10.42 2.88 29.96
CA GLU A 114 10.13 1.46 30.12
C GLU A 114 10.90 0.72 29.02
N VAL A 115 11.74 -0.24 29.41
CA VAL A 115 12.54 -1.01 28.45
C VAL A 115 11.58 -1.82 27.59
N PHE A 116 11.72 -1.67 26.29
CA PHE A 116 10.80 -2.22 25.31
C PHE A 116 11.41 -3.45 24.65
N ASP A 117 10.66 -4.57 24.66
CA ASP A 117 11.02 -5.79 23.94
C ASP A 117 10.06 -6.03 22.77
N ILE A 118 10.60 -6.45 21.63
CA ILE A 118 9.86 -6.66 20.39
C ILE A 118 8.80 -7.76 20.56
N GLN A 119 9.07 -8.79 21.37
CA GLN A 119 8.11 -9.87 21.62
C GLN A 119 6.85 -9.33 22.33
N THR A 120 7.03 -8.52 23.37
CA THR A 120 5.92 -7.91 24.11
C THR A 120 5.04 -7.01 23.23
N TYR A 121 5.61 -6.39 22.21
CA TYR A 121 4.88 -5.56 21.26
C TYR A 121 4.15 -6.38 20.21
N SER A 122 4.75 -7.46 19.74
CA SER A 122 4.10 -8.43 18.85
C SER A 122 2.81 -8.94 19.48
N GLU A 123 2.88 -9.33 20.77
CA GLU A 123 1.71 -9.74 21.56
C GLU A 123 0.66 -8.63 21.70
N LEU A 124 1.09 -7.41 22.04
CA LEU A 124 0.17 -6.29 22.24
C LEU A 124 -0.52 -5.83 20.96
N THR A 125 0.18 -5.92 19.83
CA THR A 125 -0.32 -5.47 18.51
C THR A 125 -0.99 -6.59 17.72
N ASN A 126 -0.87 -7.85 18.16
CA ASN A 126 -1.22 -9.04 17.38
C ASN A 126 -0.60 -9.02 15.97
N THR A 127 0.61 -8.46 15.83
CA THR A 127 1.33 -8.43 14.56
C THR A 127 2.69 -9.07 14.69
N VAL A 128 2.98 -10.03 13.80
CA VAL A 128 4.26 -10.71 13.76
C VAL A 128 5.29 -9.78 13.12
N TYR A 129 6.37 -9.50 13.86
CA TYR A 129 7.52 -8.75 13.36
C TYR A 129 8.67 -9.72 13.10
N GLU A 130 9.23 -9.66 11.90
CA GLU A 130 10.41 -10.44 11.52
C GLU A 130 11.69 -9.76 12.00
N ASP A 131 12.77 -10.54 12.10
CA ASP A 131 14.08 -10.02 12.45
C ASP A 131 14.58 -8.99 11.43
N PRO A 132 15.11 -7.84 11.89
CA PRO A 132 15.46 -6.74 11.01
C PRO A 132 16.58 -7.09 10.02
N GLU A 133 17.46 -8.04 10.35
CA GLU A 133 18.57 -8.45 9.48
C GLU A 133 18.08 -9.19 8.22
N VAL A 134 17.03 -10.00 8.36
CA VAL A 134 16.44 -10.73 7.22
C VAL A 134 15.83 -9.73 6.24
N ILE A 135 15.04 -8.79 6.77
CA ILE A 135 14.42 -7.73 5.97
C ILE A 135 15.47 -6.87 5.27
N GLN A 136 16.56 -6.52 5.96
CA GLN A 136 17.64 -5.72 5.35
C GLN A 136 18.33 -6.46 4.19
N ARG A 137 18.61 -7.76 4.36
CA ARG A 137 19.21 -8.58 3.31
C ARG A 137 18.31 -8.63 2.07
N GLU A 138 17.02 -8.86 2.24
CA GLU A 138 16.06 -8.89 1.13
C GLU A 138 15.97 -7.52 0.42
N LEU A 139 15.91 -6.43 1.19
CA LEU A 139 15.88 -5.08 0.62
C LEU A 139 17.14 -4.75 -0.18
N ASP A 140 18.31 -5.23 0.25
CA ASP A 140 19.57 -4.98 -0.45
C ASP A 140 19.73 -5.86 -1.70
N GLU A 141 19.21 -7.09 -1.67
CA GLU A 141 19.10 -7.94 -2.87
C GLU A 141 18.17 -7.31 -3.91
N ASP A 142 17.01 -6.80 -3.49
CA ASP A 142 16.06 -6.14 -4.38
C ASP A 142 16.64 -4.84 -4.98
N LYS A 143 17.32 -4.02 -4.16
CA LYS A 143 18.03 -2.82 -4.67
C LYS A 143 19.05 -3.17 -5.74
N LYS A 144 19.87 -4.22 -5.54
CA LYS A 144 20.86 -4.67 -6.52
C LYS A 144 20.21 -5.12 -7.82
N ARG A 145 19.09 -5.84 -7.75
CA ARG A 145 18.33 -6.26 -8.95
C ARG A 145 17.80 -5.07 -9.74
N ILE A 146 17.27 -4.07 -9.04
CA ILE A 146 16.75 -2.84 -9.67
C ILE A 146 17.91 -2.04 -10.30
N GLU A 147 19.03 -1.91 -9.61
CA GLU A 147 20.23 -1.22 -10.10
C GLU A 147 20.81 -1.90 -11.35
N GLU A 148 20.93 -3.24 -11.34
CA GLU A 148 21.36 -3.99 -12.53
C GLU A 148 20.42 -3.81 -13.72
N GLN A 149 19.10 -3.80 -13.49
CA GLN A 149 18.12 -3.54 -14.54
C GLN A 149 18.30 -2.14 -15.13
N HIS A 150 18.45 -1.13 -14.28
CA HIS A 150 18.68 0.25 -14.70
C HIS A 150 20.02 0.44 -15.42
N GLU A 151 21.09 -0.23 -14.98
CA GLU A 151 22.37 -0.18 -15.68
C GLU A 151 22.30 -0.82 -17.06
N ARG A 152 21.62 -1.97 -17.20
CA ARG A 152 21.42 -2.62 -18.50
C ARG A 152 20.61 -1.74 -19.44
N GLU A 153 19.54 -1.11 -18.93
CA GLU A 153 18.73 -0.17 -19.70
C GLU A 153 19.54 1.06 -20.11
N LYS A 154 20.34 1.63 -19.21
CA LYS A 154 21.21 2.77 -19.51
C LYS A 154 22.27 2.41 -20.55
N ARG A 155 22.92 1.24 -20.44
CA ARG A 155 23.91 0.78 -21.43
C ARG A 155 23.26 0.56 -22.80
N ALA A 156 22.09 -0.05 -22.85
CA ALA A 156 21.33 -0.21 -24.09
C ALA A 156 20.92 1.16 -24.69
N GLN A 157 20.55 2.12 -23.85
CA GLN A 157 20.25 3.49 -24.28
C GLN A 157 21.50 4.22 -24.80
N ASP A 158 22.62 4.13 -24.10
CA ASP A 158 23.90 4.74 -24.49
C ASP A 158 24.41 4.13 -25.81
N GLU A 159 24.28 2.82 -26.00
CA GLU A 159 24.57 2.13 -27.27
C GLU A 159 23.66 2.60 -28.42
N LEU A 160 22.38 2.82 -28.15
CA LEU A 160 21.44 3.40 -29.13
C LEU A 160 21.83 4.83 -29.52
N MET A 161 22.37 5.62 -28.58
CA MET A 161 22.78 7.00 -28.80
C MET A 161 24.17 7.14 -29.44
N HIS A 162 25.06 6.15 -29.26
CA HIS A 162 26.42 6.14 -29.83
C HIS A 162 26.48 5.68 -31.29
N ASN A 163 25.40 5.14 -31.85
CA ASN A 163 25.33 4.74 -33.27
C ASN A 163 24.27 5.52 -34.07
N PRO A 164 24.46 6.83 -34.32
CA PRO A 164 23.47 7.65 -35.03
C PRO A 164 23.41 7.46 -36.56
N SER A 165 24.21 6.57 -37.18
CA SER A 165 24.27 6.41 -38.65
C SER A 165 24.05 4.98 -39.18
N GLY A 166 23.39 4.11 -38.41
CA GLY A 166 23.13 2.71 -38.79
C GLY A 166 21.76 2.40 -39.39
N LEU A 167 20.94 3.39 -39.75
CA LEU A 167 19.60 3.18 -40.35
C LEU A 167 19.60 3.51 -41.85
N ALA A 168 20.30 2.70 -42.65
CA ALA A 168 20.20 2.76 -44.10
C ALA A 168 20.43 1.37 -44.74
N ASN A 169 19.71 0.33 -44.29
CA ASN A 169 19.30 -0.81 -45.14
C ASN A 169 18.67 -1.94 -44.32
N ASP A 170 17.46 -1.75 -43.81
CA ASP A 170 16.59 -2.92 -43.58
C ASP A 170 15.15 -2.56 -43.94
N LYS A 171 14.78 -2.87 -45.18
CA LYS A 171 13.41 -2.80 -45.68
C LYS A 171 12.68 -4.06 -45.21
N ASN A 172 12.32 -4.16 -43.93
CA ASN A 172 11.30 -5.09 -43.42
C ASN A 172 11.01 -4.87 -41.93
N VAL A 173 10.59 -3.66 -41.53
CA VAL A 173 9.96 -3.46 -40.21
C VAL A 173 8.80 -2.48 -40.36
N ALA A 174 7.62 -2.93 -39.93
CA ALA A 174 6.37 -2.15 -39.95
C ALA A 174 6.48 -0.88 -39.08
N PRO A 175 5.78 0.22 -39.42
CA PRO A 175 5.89 1.47 -38.69
C PRO A 175 5.31 1.35 -37.27
N SER A 176 6.13 1.77 -36.30
CA SER A 176 5.76 2.01 -34.91
C SER A 176 4.67 3.08 -34.85
N ILE A 177 3.56 2.76 -34.18
CA ILE A 177 2.54 3.74 -33.81
C ILE A 177 3.00 4.41 -32.52
N GLU A 178 3.39 5.67 -32.66
CA GLU A 178 3.72 6.58 -31.57
C GLU A 178 2.55 6.76 -30.59
N THR A 179 2.95 6.82 -29.32
CA THR A 179 2.37 7.66 -28.25
C THR A 179 0.85 7.61 -28.01
N THR A 180 0.46 6.91 -26.94
CA THR A 180 -0.56 7.44 -26.03
C THR A 180 -0.04 7.42 -24.59
N SER A 181 0.30 8.62 -24.15
CA SER A 181 0.53 8.98 -22.76
C SER A 181 -0.79 8.91 -21.99
N ILE A 182 -0.96 7.93 -21.09
CA ILE A 182 -1.92 8.07 -19.98
C ILE A 182 -1.27 7.55 -18.69
N LYS A 183 -0.89 8.51 -17.84
CA LYS A 183 -0.61 8.32 -16.42
C LYS A 183 -1.73 7.51 -15.77
N LYS A 184 -1.41 6.36 -15.16
CA LYS A 184 -2.21 5.83 -14.05
C LYS A 184 -1.27 5.34 -12.95
N ARG A 185 -1.03 6.21 -11.97
CA ARG A 185 -0.47 5.85 -10.67
C ARG A 185 -1.37 4.75 -10.08
N ARG A 186 -0.84 3.53 -9.93
CA ARG A 186 -1.46 2.53 -9.05
C ARG A 186 -0.92 2.76 -7.65
N SER A 187 -1.81 3.17 -6.76
CA SER A 187 -1.58 3.21 -5.32
C SER A 187 -1.35 1.79 -4.81
N ILE A 188 -0.25 1.60 -4.09
CA ILE A 188 0.03 0.39 -3.31
C ILE A 188 -0.98 0.35 -2.16
N SER A 189 -2.01 -0.49 -2.26
CA SER A 189 -2.85 -0.86 -1.13
C SER A 189 -2.19 -2.03 -0.41
N LYS A 190 -1.72 -1.76 0.81
CA LYS A 190 -1.32 -2.74 1.82
C LYS A 190 -2.47 -3.73 2.07
N SER A 191 -2.29 -5.00 1.76
CA SER A 191 -3.09 -6.09 2.30
C SER A 191 -2.64 -6.32 3.75
N ILE A 192 -3.46 -5.87 4.69
CA ILE A 192 -3.43 -6.35 6.07
C ILE A 192 -4.50 -7.44 6.12
N SER A 193 -4.08 -8.68 6.29
CA SER A 193 -4.98 -9.80 6.58
C SER A 193 -5.51 -9.65 8.00
N ALA A 194 -6.83 -9.83 8.13
CA ALA A 194 -7.53 -9.99 9.40
C ALA A 194 -7.32 -11.39 9.97
#